data_AF-A0A7X9XQP0-F1
#
_entry.id   AF-A0A7X9XQP0-F1
#
_cell.length_a   1.000
_cell.length_b   1.000
_cell.length_c   1.000
_cell.angle_alpha   90.00
_cell.angle_beta   90.00
_cell.angle_gamma   90.00
#
_symmetry.space_group_name_H-M   'P 1'
#
loop_
_entity.id
_entity.type
_entity.pdbx_description
1 polymer ?
#
loop_
_entity_poly.entity_id
_entity_poly.type
_entity_poly.pdbx_seq_one_letter_code
_entity_poly.pdbx_strand_id
1 'polypeptide(L)'
;MIIILILSLTVILLISYVFHLKIQIKSIGKQLENISECKTEKKIDVSLLDKDIEYLAGNINRNINSQKQLRIEVLRNEEKLKDSIANISHDLRTPLTSIIGYLQLLEKSKLSEGQREKINIIKRKSEILHNLITSFFEITIIENDRKHINLEKINMNNFLSDAMLQNIMPFKEAGIEPIFDLPNTTIFIEGDKIILQRIVQNLISNILKYGSSYVKISLVKKEHVELCFANKIEDPKKIDVDLLFEKFYTGDKSRSSGSTGLGLSIVKLLAERINAKALAEIKEDILTLKIVF
;
A
#
# COMPACT_ATOMS: atom_id res chain seq x y z
N MET A 1 33.34 -60.91 -37.60
CA MET A 1 31.91 -60.57 -37.82
C MET A 1 31.13 -60.49 -36.50
N ILE A 2 31.16 -61.53 -35.64
CA ILE A 2 30.41 -61.57 -34.37
C ILE A 2 30.78 -60.42 -33.41
N ILE A 3 32.07 -60.13 -33.24
CA ILE A 3 32.54 -59.04 -32.35
C ILE A 3 32.01 -57.68 -32.80
N ILE A 4 32.03 -57.41 -34.11
CA ILE A 4 31.51 -56.16 -34.70
C ILE A 4 30.00 -56.06 -34.45
N LEU A 5 29.28 -57.17 -34.54
CA LEU A 5 27.83 -57.22 -34.30
C LEU A 5 27.49 -56.92 -32.83
N ILE A 6 28.24 -57.50 -31.88
CA ILE A 6 28.11 -57.24 -30.44
C ILE A 6 28.45 -55.77 -30.12
N LEU A 7 29.51 -55.23 -30.72
CA LEU A 7 29.90 -53.83 -30.53
C LEU A 7 28.82 -52.89 -31.07
N SER A 8 28.25 -53.20 -32.24
CA SER A 8 27.17 -52.38 -32.82
C SER A 8 25.90 -52.41 -31.97
N LEU A 9 25.52 -53.57 -31.43
CA LEU A 9 24.35 -53.72 -30.56
C LEU A 9 24.52 -52.95 -29.25
N THR A 10 25.70 -53.04 -28.62
CA THR A 10 26.00 -52.30 -27.38
C THR A 10 25.96 -50.79 -27.59
N VAL A 11 26.49 -50.29 -28.71
CA VAL A 11 26.40 -48.86 -29.07
C VAL A 11 24.94 -48.43 -29.26
N ILE A 12 24.12 -49.24 -29.95
CA ILE A 12 22.68 -48.93 -30.14
C ILE A 12 21.94 -48.88 -28.80
N LEU A 13 22.20 -49.83 -27.89
CA LEU A 13 21.61 -49.84 -26.55
C LEU A 13 22.01 -48.61 -25.73
N LEU A 14 23.29 -48.20 -25.78
CA LEU A 14 23.77 -47.00 -25.10
C LEU A 14 23.14 -45.72 -25.67
N ILE A 15 23.04 -45.59 -26.99
CA ILE A 15 22.37 -44.45 -27.64
C ILE A 15 20.90 -44.39 -27.23
N SER A 16 20.21 -45.54 -27.23
CA SER A 16 18.81 -45.64 -26.82
C SER A 16 18.63 -45.21 -25.35
N TYR A 17 19.49 -45.68 -24.45
CA TYR A 17 19.48 -45.29 -23.03
C TYR A 17 19.69 -43.78 -22.83
N VAL A 18 20.72 -43.20 -23.46
CA VAL A 18 20.99 -41.75 -23.39
C VAL A 18 19.83 -40.93 -23.98
N PHE A 19 19.23 -41.40 -25.09
CA PHE A 19 18.08 -40.76 -25.70
C PHE A 19 16.86 -40.76 -24.76
N HIS A 20 16.58 -41.89 -24.10
CA HIS A 20 15.53 -42.00 -23.10
C HIS A 20 15.76 -41.06 -21.90
N LEU A 21 16.98 -40.99 -21.36
CA LEU A 21 17.32 -40.06 -20.28
C LEU A 21 17.08 -38.60 -20.69
N LYS A 22 17.49 -38.22 -21.90
CA LYS A 22 17.31 -36.85 -22.41
C LYS A 22 15.82 -36.47 -22.53
N ILE A 23 14.98 -37.41 -22.95
CA ILE A 23 13.52 -37.20 -23.00
C ILE A 23 12.95 -36.98 -21.59
N GLN A 24 13.36 -37.80 -20.61
CA GLN A 24 12.88 -37.67 -19.24
C GLN A 24 13.30 -36.35 -18.60
N ILE A 25 14.57 -35.95 -18.74
CA ILE A 25 15.06 -34.65 -18.24
C ILE A 25 14.25 -33.50 -18.85
N LYS A 26 13.98 -33.55 -20.16
CA LYS A 26 13.16 -32.53 -20.84
C LYS A 26 11.71 -32.51 -20.32
N SER A 27 11.14 -33.68 -20.02
CA SER A 27 9.80 -33.80 -19.42
C SER A 27 9.75 -33.18 -18.02
N ILE A 28 10.72 -33.49 -17.16
CA ILE A 28 10.85 -32.91 -15.81
C ILE A 28 10.98 -31.39 -15.90
N GLY A 29 11.81 -30.88 -16.82
CA GLY A 29 11.97 -29.44 -17.04
C GLY A 29 10.64 -28.76 -17.39
N LYS A 30 9.85 -29.34 -18.30
CA LYS A 30 8.53 -28.81 -18.68
C LYS A 30 7.51 -28.90 -17.55
N GLN A 31 7.54 -29.97 -16.75
CA GLN A 31 6.66 -30.09 -15.58
C GLN A 31 7.02 -29.03 -14.53
N LEU A 32 8.32 -28.82 -14.27
CA LEU A 32 8.80 -27.81 -13.34
C LEU A 32 8.45 -26.38 -13.79
N GLU A 33 8.58 -26.08 -15.08
CA GLU A 33 8.15 -24.80 -15.67
C GLU A 33 6.66 -24.55 -15.39
N ASN A 34 5.79 -25.52 -15.68
CA ASN A 34 4.35 -25.40 -15.40
C ASN A 34 4.03 -25.22 -13.91
N ILE A 35 4.78 -25.87 -13.01
CA ILE A 35 4.62 -25.69 -11.57
C ILE A 35 5.07 -24.28 -11.15
N SER A 36 6.20 -23.80 -11.70
CA SER A 36 6.74 -22.47 -11.39
C SER A 36 5.83 -21.34 -11.86
N GLU A 37 5.15 -21.52 -12.99
CA GLU A 37 4.13 -20.59 -13.52
C GLU A 37 2.75 -20.81 -12.89
N CYS A 38 2.64 -21.67 -11.86
CA CYS A 38 1.39 -22.01 -11.17
C CYS A 38 0.27 -22.53 -12.11
N LYS A 39 0.63 -23.13 -13.25
CA LYS A 39 -0.31 -23.76 -14.20
C LYS A 39 -0.83 -25.11 -13.71
N THR A 40 -0.15 -25.75 -12.76
CA THR A 40 -0.51 -27.06 -12.20
C THR A 40 0.02 -27.24 -10.77
N GLU A 41 -0.72 -27.97 -9.94
CA GLU A 41 -0.28 -28.41 -8.62
C GLU A 41 0.22 -29.86 -8.59
N LYS A 42 0.27 -30.52 -9.75
CA LYS A 42 0.73 -31.91 -9.84
C LYS A 42 2.22 -32.00 -9.50
N LYS A 43 2.59 -33.09 -8.82
CA LYS A 43 3.98 -33.44 -8.57
C LYS A 43 4.67 -33.83 -9.88
N ILE A 44 6.00 -33.68 -9.89
CA ILE A 44 6.82 -34.18 -10.99
C ILE A 44 6.71 -35.70 -11.00
N ASP A 45 6.33 -36.24 -12.15
CA ASP A 45 6.19 -37.66 -12.40
C ASP A 45 7.19 -38.13 -13.46
N VAL A 46 7.80 -39.29 -13.22
CA VAL A 46 8.87 -39.87 -14.04
C VAL A 46 8.66 -41.38 -14.20
N SER A 47 9.13 -41.93 -15.32
CA SER A 47 9.08 -43.38 -15.54
C SER A 47 10.12 -44.09 -14.65
N LEU A 48 9.72 -45.19 -13.98
CA LEU A 48 10.50 -45.98 -13.01
C LEU A 48 11.68 -46.78 -13.59
N LEU A 49 12.23 -46.34 -14.73
CA LEU A 49 13.28 -47.07 -15.44
C LEU A 49 14.69 -46.70 -14.94
N ASP A 50 14.85 -45.54 -14.30
CA ASP A 50 16.13 -45.04 -13.82
C ASP A 50 16.03 -44.56 -12.36
N LYS A 51 16.82 -45.18 -11.48
CA LYS A 51 16.80 -44.90 -10.03
C LYS A 51 17.33 -43.51 -9.69
N ASP A 52 18.27 -42.98 -10.46
CA ASP A 52 18.86 -41.67 -10.20
C ASP A 52 17.88 -40.55 -10.60
N ILE A 53 17.16 -40.74 -11.72
CA ILE A 53 16.07 -39.84 -12.12
C ILE A 53 14.90 -39.88 -11.12
N GLU A 54 14.51 -41.06 -10.65
CA GLU A 54 13.49 -41.21 -9.63
C GLU A 54 13.89 -40.51 -8.32
N TYR A 55 15.14 -40.71 -7.88
CA TYR A 55 15.68 -40.06 -6.69
C TYR A 55 15.69 -38.53 -6.83
N LEU A 56 16.12 -38.01 -7.99
CA LEU A 56 16.13 -36.58 -8.28
C LEU A 56 14.71 -36.00 -8.31
N ALA A 57 13.76 -36.65 -9.00
CA ALA A 57 12.36 -36.23 -9.04
C ALA A 57 11.74 -36.22 -7.63
N GLY A 58 12.05 -37.23 -6.81
CA GLY A 58 11.66 -37.28 -5.41
C GLY A 58 12.22 -36.12 -4.57
N ASN A 59 13.50 -35.77 -4.76
CA ASN A 59 14.11 -34.60 -4.12
C ASN A 59 13.48 -33.29 -4.56
N ILE A 60 13.22 -33.10 -5.86
CA ILE A 60 12.56 -31.90 -6.36
C ILE A 60 11.14 -31.79 -5.78
N ASN A 61 10.37 -32.88 -5.77
CA ASN A 61 9.05 -32.91 -5.16
C ASN A 61 9.07 -32.59 -3.65
N ARG A 62 10.07 -33.10 -2.91
CA ARG A 62 10.27 -32.74 -1.50
C ARG A 62 10.54 -31.24 -1.34
N ASN A 63 11.40 -30.67 -2.19
CA ASN A 63 11.70 -29.24 -2.16
C ASN A 63 10.46 -28.39 -2.48
N ILE A 64 9.72 -28.72 -3.54
CA ILE A 64 8.47 -28.03 -3.92
C ILE A 64 7.46 -28.07 -2.76
N ASN A 65 7.27 -29.22 -2.12
CA ASN A 65 6.36 -29.34 -0.97
C ASN A 65 6.84 -28.51 0.22
N SER A 66 8.14 -28.51 0.52
CA SER A 66 8.72 -27.69 1.59
C SER A 66 8.53 -26.20 1.31
N GLN A 67 8.77 -25.74 0.08
CA GLN A 67 8.51 -24.36 -0.34
C GLN A 67 7.02 -24.00 -0.23
N LYS A 68 6.12 -24.91 -0.62
CA LYS A 68 4.67 -24.72 -0.47
C LYS A 68 4.28 -24.59 1.01
N GLN A 69 4.82 -25.43 1.87
CA GLN A 69 4.58 -25.36 3.31
C GLN A 69 5.09 -24.06 3.92
N LEU A 70 6.33 -23.66 3.59
CA LEU A 70 6.90 -22.37 4.01
C LEU A 70 6.03 -21.20 3.55
N ARG A 71 5.54 -21.22 2.31
CA ARG A 71 4.64 -20.18 1.80
C ARG A 71 3.32 -20.12 2.57
N ILE A 72 2.71 -21.27 2.86
CA ILE A 72 1.47 -21.34 3.66
C ILE A 72 1.72 -20.83 5.09
N GLU A 73 2.85 -21.19 5.69
CA GLU A 73 3.22 -20.71 7.02
C GLU A 73 3.45 -19.20 7.06
N VAL A 74 4.15 -18.65 6.06
CA VAL A 74 4.31 -17.19 5.90
C VAL A 74 2.94 -16.50 5.78
N LEU A 75 2.05 -16.99 4.92
CA LEU A 75 0.71 -16.40 4.76
C LEU A 75 -0.12 -16.47 6.05
N ARG A 76 -0.04 -17.58 6.80
CA ARG A 76 -0.71 -17.72 8.10
C ARG A 76 -0.13 -16.78 9.15
N ASN A 77 1.18 -16.58 9.14
CA ASN A 77 1.84 -15.65 10.06
C ASN A 77 1.51 -14.20 9.71
N GLU A 78 1.42 -13.84 8.42
CA GLU A 78 0.92 -12.54 7.95
C GLU A 78 -0.51 -12.29 8.45
N GLU A 79 -1.41 -13.27 8.32
CA GLU A 79 -2.81 -13.17 8.76
C GLU A 79 -2.91 -13.03 10.29
N LYS A 80 -2.19 -13.84 11.06
CA LYS A 80 -2.15 -13.73 12.53
C LYS A 80 -1.62 -12.39 13.00
N LEU A 81 -0.59 -11.85 12.34
CA LEU A 81 -0.03 -10.54 12.66
C LEU A 81 -1.08 -9.45 12.42
N LYS A 82 -1.80 -9.52 11.30
CA LYS A 82 -2.87 -8.60 10.95
C LYS A 82 -3.99 -8.60 12.00
N ASP A 83 -4.47 -9.78 12.40
CA ASP A 83 -5.52 -9.93 13.42
C ASP A 83 -5.05 -9.42 14.78
N SER A 84 -3.80 -9.72 15.16
CA SER A 84 -3.21 -9.23 16.41
C SER A 84 -3.15 -7.70 16.45
N ILE A 85 -2.74 -7.07 15.35
CA ILE A 85 -2.67 -5.61 15.26
C ILE A 85 -4.07 -4.99 15.27
N ALA A 86 -5.07 -5.63 14.64
CA ALA A 86 -6.46 -5.20 14.72
C ALA A 86 -7.00 -5.22 16.14
N ASN A 87 -6.78 -6.32 16.87
CA ASN A 87 -7.22 -6.47 18.25
C ASN A 87 -6.56 -5.44 19.17
N ILE A 88 -5.23 -5.28 19.09
CA ILE A 88 -4.50 -4.27 19.88
C ILE A 88 -5.01 -2.87 19.58
N SER A 89 -5.28 -2.55 18.32
CA SER A 89 -5.77 -1.22 17.93
C SER A 89 -7.16 -0.93 18.49
N HIS A 90 -8.05 -1.93 18.52
CA HIS A 90 -9.36 -1.82 19.14
C HIS A 90 -9.26 -1.62 20.67
N ASP A 91 -8.41 -2.41 21.32
CA ASP A 91 -8.21 -2.37 22.77
C ASP A 91 -7.56 -1.07 23.23
N LEU A 92 -6.76 -0.41 22.38
CA LEU A 92 -6.24 0.93 22.66
C LEU A 92 -7.26 2.05 22.37
N ARG A 93 -8.12 1.89 21.36
CA ARG A 93 -9.13 2.90 21.00
C ARG A 93 -10.18 3.08 22.10
N THR A 94 -10.60 1.99 22.73
CA THR A 94 -11.65 2.00 23.77
C THR A 94 -11.31 2.89 24.97
N PRO A 95 -10.22 2.66 25.73
CA PRO A 95 -9.86 3.48 26.88
C PRO A 95 -9.54 4.92 26.49
N LEU A 96 -8.98 5.14 25.29
CA LEU A 96 -8.69 6.48 24.81
C LEU A 96 -9.96 7.28 24.50
N THR A 97 -10.98 6.63 23.95
CA THR A 97 -12.30 7.23 23.73
C THR A 97 -12.94 7.61 25.07
N SER A 98 -12.83 6.76 26.09
CA SER A 98 -13.27 7.09 27.45
C SER A 98 -12.52 8.30 28.03
N ILE A 99 -11.19 8.37 27.87
CA ILE A 99 -10.39 9.52 28.31
C ILE A 99 -10.87 10.81 27.65
N ILE A 100 -11.06 10.81 26.32
CA ILE A 100 -11.57 11.98 25.59
C ILE A 100 -12.97 12.36 26.09
N GLY A 101 -13.86 11.39 26.31
CA GLY A 101 -15.20 11.61 26.85
C GLY A 101 -15.18 12.26 28.23
N TYR A 102 -14.34 11.77 29.15
CA TYR A 102 -14.18 12.38 30.48
C TYR A 102 -13.63 13.81 30.40
N LEU A 103 -12.69 14.08 29.49
CA LEU A 103 -12.16 15.43 29.28
C LEU A 103 -13.26 16.38 28.76
N GLN A 104 -14.11 15.92 27.85
CA GLN A 104 -15.27 16.70 27.37
C GLN A 104 -16.30 16.98 28.48
N LEU A 105 -16.47 16.08 29.45
CA LEU A 105 -17.30 16.32 30.64
C LEU A 105 -16.67 17.33 31.59
N LEU A 106 -15.35 17.23 31.81
CA LEU A 106 -14.60 18.18 32.64
C LEU A 106 -14.62 19.60 32.06
N GLU A 107 -14.54 19.75 30.73
CA GLU A 107 -14.66 21.05 30.05
C GLU A 107 -15.98 21.79 30.35
N LYS A 108 -17.05 21.04 30.66
CA LYS A 108 -18.37 21.59 31.03
C LYS A 108 -18.47 22.02 32.50
N SER A 109 -17.45 21.72 33.31
CA SER A 109 -17.42 22.04 34.74
C SER A 109 -16.83 23.44 35.01
N LYS A 110 -17.05 23.98 36.21
CA LYS A 110 -16.34 25.19 36.66
C LYS A 110 -14.87 24.83 36.94
N LEU A 111 -14.00 25.22 36.03
CA LEU A 111 -12.55 25.01 36.09
C LEU A 111 -11.85 26.34 36.37
N SER A 112 -10.76 26.33 37.13
CA SER A 112 -9.82 27.45 37.15
C SER A 112 -9.11 27.55 35.79
N GLU A 113 -8.53 28.71 35.49
CA GLU A 113 -7.80 28.94 34.22
C GLU A 113 -6.68 27.90 34.01
N GLY A 114 -5.86 27.66 35.04
CA GLY A 114 -4.80 26.65 34.99
C GLY A 114 -5.31 25.20 34.89
N GLN A 115 -6.52 24.88 35.36
CA GLN A 115 -7.14 23.57 35.14
C GLN A 115 -7.63 23.41 33.71
N ARG A 116 -8.26 24.46 33.16
CA ARG A 116 -8.73 24.49 31.77
C ARG A 116 -7.57 24.32 30.78
N GLU A 117 -6.46 25.02 31.01
CA GLU A 117 -5.25 24.87 30.20
C GLU A 117 -4.73 23.42 30.22
N LYS A 118 -4.61 22.81 31.41
CA LYS A 118 -4.16 21.41 31.56
C LYS A 118 -5.10 20.43 30.85
N ILE A 119 -6.42 20.60 30.99
CA ILE A 119 -7.42 19.75 30.32
C ILE A 119 -7.30 19.86 28.81
N ASN A 120 -7.16 21.07 28.27
CA ASN A 120 -6.95 21.29 26.84
C ASN A 120 -5.67 20.62 26.34
N ILE A 121 -4.57 20.68 27.11
CA ILE A 121 -3.32 20.00 26.79
C ILE A 121 -3.53 18.49 26.74
N ILE A 122 -4.15 17.90 27.78
CA ILE A 122 -4.39 16.46 27.85
C ILE A 122 -5.28 16.01 26.70
N LYS A 123 -6.38 16.74 26.42
CA LYS A 123 -7.30 16.44 25.32
C LYS A 123 -6.59 16.43 23.97
N ARG A 124 -5.81 17.48 23.67
CA ARG A 124 -5.00 17.54 22.44
C ARG A 124 -4.03 16.36 22.35
N LYS A 125 -3.37 15.98 23.45
CA LYS A 125 -2.45 14.83 23.47
C LYS A 125 -3.18 13.50 23.26
N SER A 126 -4.36 13.31 23.84
CA SER A 126 -5.21 12.14 23.63
C SER A 126 -5.70 12.02 22.19
N GLU A 127 -6.10 13.14 21.56
CA GLU A 127 -6.50 13.17 20.14
C GLU A 127 -5.32 12.85 19.21
N ILE A 128 -4.12 13.39 19.49
CA ILE A 128 -2.89 13.02 18.76
C ILE A 128 -2.62 11.52 18.87
N LEU A 129 -2.71 10.95 20.06
CA LEU A 129 -2.50 9.51 20.27
C LEU A 129 -3.55 8.67 19.52
N HIS A 130 -4.81 9.12 19.51
CA HIS A 130 -5.89 8.44 18.80
C HIS A 130 -5.63 8.39 17.30
N ASN A 131 -5.19 9.50 16.74
CA ASN A 131 -4.83 9.60 15.33
C ASN A 131 -3.60 8.75 15.00
N LEU A 132 -2.59 8.70 15.89
CA LEU A 132 -1.42 7.84 15.71
C LEU A 132 -1.79 6.36 15.63
N ILE A 133 -2.57 5.87 16.61
CA ILE A 133 -3.01 4.47 16.64
C ILE A 133 -3.84 4.14 15.40
N THR A 134 -4.76 5.03 15.03
CA THR A 134 -5.63 4.84 13.87
C THR A 134 -4.84 4.80 12.56
N SER A 135 -3.91 5.73 12.35
CA SER A 135 -3.04 5.74 11.17
C SER A 135 -2.07 4.57 11.14
N PHE A 136 -1.51 4.16 12.29
CA PHE A 136 -0.64 2.99 12.38
C PHE A 136 -1.38 1.70 12.00
N PHE A 137 -2.59 1.53 12.51
CA PHE A 137 -3.47 0.43 12.15
C PHE A 137 -3.74 0.42 10.65
N GLU A 138 -4.14 1.56 10.10
CA GLU A 138 -4.42 1.71 8.67
C GLU A 138 -3.22 1.32 7.80
N ILE A 139 -2.02 1.83 8.09
CA ILE A 139 -0.80 1.47 7.37
C ILE A 139 -0.55 -0.04 7.45
N THR A 140 -0.67 -0.61 8.65
CA THR A 140 -0.46 -2.05 8.84
C THR A 140 -1.43 -2.86 7.96
N ILE A 141 -2.70 -2.48 7.94
CA ILE A 141 -3.68 -3.16 7.08
C ILE A 141 -3.30 -2.96 5.61
N ILE A 142 -2.98 -1.75 5.17
CA ILE A 142 -2.61 -1.45 3.78
C ILE A 142 -1.31 -2.16 3.35
N GLU A 143 -0.41 -2.49 4.27
CA GLU A 143 0.80 -3.24 3.92
C GLU A 143 0.55 -4.76 3.85
N ASN A 144 -0.33 -5.28 4.72
CA ASN A 144 -0.56 -6.73 4.82
C ASN A 144 -1.79 -7.24 4.05
N ASP A 145 -2.68 -6.34 3.60
CA ASP A 145 -3.97 -6.74 3.03
C ASP A 145 -3.88 -7.02 1.52
N ARG A 146 -3.66 -8.28 1.13
CA ARG A 146 -3.70 -8.70 -0.28
C ARG A 146 -5.12 -8.80 -0.87
N LYS A 147 -6.11 -8.09 -0.30
CA LYS A 147 -7.51 -8.14 -0.78
C LYS A 147 -7.62 -7.72 -2.24
N HIS A 148 -8.64 -8.25 -2.91
CA HIS A 148 -9.02 -7.83 -4.24
C HIS A 148 -9.40 -6.35 -4.24
N ILE A 149 -8.62 -5.55 -4.96
CA ILE A 149 -8.91 -4.16 -5.28
C ILE A 149 -10.06 -4.17 -6.28
N ASN A 150 -11.12 -3.43 -6.01
CA ASN A 150 -12.25 -3.33 -6.93
C ASN A 150 -11.98 -2.21 -7.93
N LEU A 151 -11.16 -2.50 -8.94
CA LEU A 151 -10.89 -1.56 -10.01
C LEU A 151 -12.14 -1.38 -10.87
N GLU A 152 -12.69 -0.17 -10.82
CA GLU A 152 -13.81 0.26 -11.65
C GLU A 152 -13.44 1.51 -12.44
N LYS A 153 -14.20 1.79 -13.50
CA LYS A 153 -14.03 3.00 -14.30
C LYS A 153 -14.66 4.19 -13.59
N ILE A 154 -13.83 5.13 -13.12
CA ILE A 154 -14.27 6.25 -12.28
C ILE A 154 -14.21 7.56 -13.08
N ASN A 155 -15.31 8.31 -13.07
CA ASN A 155 -15.36 9.68 -13.60
C ASN A 155 -14.72 10.64 -12.58
N MET A 156 -13.51 11.10 -12.87
CA MET A 156 -12.74 11.94 -11.95
C MET A 156 -13.33 13.34 -11.77
N ASN A 157 -13.97 13.90 -12.80
CA ASN A 157 -14.61 15.21 -12.70
C ASN A 157 -15.75 15.19 -11.66
N ASN A 158 -16.62 14.19 -11.74
CA ASN A 158 -17.74 14.03 -10.78
C ASN A 158 -17.21 13.69 -9.39
N PHE A 159 -16.27 12.75 -9.30
CA PHE A 159 -15.69 12.33 -8.04
C PHE A 159 -15.02 13.49 -7.28
N LEU A 160 -14.24 14.32 -7.97
CA LEU A 160 -13.62 15.49 -7.36
C LEU A 160 -14.68 16.54 -6.98
N SER A 161 -15.69 16.77 -7.83
CA SER A 161 -16.78 17.70 -7.51
C SER A 161 -17.50 17.31 -6.21
N ASP A 162 -17.85 16.03 -6.05
CA ASP A 162 -18.48 15.50 -4.84
C ASP A 162 -17.57 15.64 -3.61
N ALA A 163 -16.29 15.29 -3.75
CA ALA A 163 -15.31 15.42 -2.67
C ALA A 163 -15.15 16.87 -2.21
N MET A 164 -15.29 17.83 -3.13
CA MET A 164 -15.17 19.25 -2.81
C MET A 164 -16.42 19.79 -2.13
N LEU A 165 -17.61 19.43 -2.62
CA LEU A 165 -18.86 19.79 -1.96
C LEU A 165 -18.87 19.37 -0.48
N GLN A 166 -18.33 18.19 -0.17
CA GLN A 166 -18.20 17.68 1.20
C GLN A 166 -17.21 18.48 2.07
N ASN A 167 -16.27 19.20 1.46
CA ASN A 167 -15.19 19.91 2.16
C ASN A 167 -15.30 21.46 2.09
N ILE A 168 -16.40 22.01 1.55
CA ILE A 168 -16.60 23.47 1.47
C ILE A 168 -16.51 24.12 2.85
N MET A 169 -17.19 23.56 3.86
CA MET A 169 -17.20 24.15 5.20
C MET A 169 -15.82 24.10 5.87
N PRO A 170 -15.10 22.96 5.88
CA PRO A 170 -13.71 22.92 6.34
C PRO A 170 -12.78 23.95 5.68
N PHE A 171 -12.85 24.12 4.35
CA PHE A 171 -12.05 25.13 3.65
C PHE A 171 -12.40 26.55 4.11
N LYS A 172 -13.70 26.85 4.25
CA LYS A 172 -14.18 28.14 4.73
C LYS A 172 -13.73 28.43 6.16
N GLU A 173 -13.79 27.46 7.06
CA GLU A 173 -13.34 27.58 8.46
C GLU A 173 -11.82 27.80 8.55
N ALA A 174 -11.06 27.17 7.65
CA ALA A 174 -9.62 27.37 7.54
C ALA A 174 -9.22 28.68 6.82
N GLY A 175 -10.18 29.40 6.22
CA GLY A 175 -9.89 30.60 5.43
C GLY A 175 -9.07 30.31 4.16
N ILE A 176 -9.20 29.09 3.61
CA ILE A 176 -8.51 28.64 2.40
C ILE A 176 -9.51 28.62 1.25
N GLU A 177 -9.23 29.36 0.19
CA GLU A 177 -10.05 29.38 -1.03
C GLU A 177 -9.66 28.22 -1.97
N PRO A 178 -10.56 27.27 -2.26
CA PRO A 178 -10.28 26.21 -3.23
C PRO A 178 -10.53 26.69 -4.67
N ILE A 179 -9.48 26.68 -5.48
CA ILE A 179 -9.48 27.03 -6.91
C ILE A 179 -9.44 25.76 -7.74
N PHE A 180 -10.43 25.59 -8.61
CA PHE A 180 -10.58 24.39 -9.44
C PHE A 180 -10.16 24.64 -10.88
N ASP A 181 -9.29 23.76 -11.37
CA ASP A 181 -8.85 23.73 -12.76
C ASP A 181 -9.14 22.32 -13.30
N LEU A 182 -10.43 22.09 -13.58
CA LEU A 182 -10.92 20.84 -14.14
C LEU A 182 -11.17 21.02 -15.64
N PRO A 183 -10.80 20.03 -16.48
CA PRO A 183 -10.99 20.13 -17.91
C PRO A 183 -12.48 19.95 -18.24
N ASN A 184 -12.93 20.63 -19.28
CA ASN A 184 -14.31 20.49 -19.78
C ASN A 184 -14.61 19.09 -20.31
N THR A 185 -13.58 18.31 -20.66
CA THR A 185 -13.70 16.91 -21.06
C THR A 185 -13.74 16.00 -19.84
N THR A 186 -14.66 15.05 -19.83
CA THR A 186 -14.72 14.02 -18.78
C THR A 186 -13.49 13.10 -18.85
N ILE A 187 -12.76 13.01 -17.74
CA ILE A 187 -11.63 12.11 -17.56
C ILE A 187 -12.06 10.90 -16.76
N PHE A 188 -11.72 9.72 -17.28
CA PHE A 188 -11.91 8.45 -16.60
C PHE A 188 -10.56 7.84 -16.23
N ILE A 189 -10.50 7.22 -15.06
CA ILE A 189 -9.39 6.37 -14.62
C ILE A 189 -9.93 4.99 -14.22
N GLU A 190 -9.06 3.98 -14.18
CA GLU A 190 -9.34 2.72 -13.50
C GLU A 190 -8.83 2.83 -12.05
N GLY A 191 -9.68 2.58 -11.08
CA GLY A 191 -9.31 2.72 -9.68
C GLY A 191 -10.39 2.19 -8.74
N ASP A 192 -10.10 2.18 -7.45
CA ASP A 192 -11.07 1.85 -6.41
C ASP A 192 -11.55 3.15 -5.75
N LYS A 193 -12.88 3.36 -5.74
CA LYS A 193 -13.50 4.60 -5.25
C LYS A 193 -13.21 4.86 -3.76
N ILE A 194 -13.14 3.81 -2.94
CA ILE A 194 -12.88 3.94 -1.50
C ILE A 194 -11.42 4.34 -1.29
N ILE A 195 -10.49 3.72 -2.02
CA ILE A 195 -9.07 4.07 -1.99
C ILE A 195 -8.85 5.52 -2.43
N LEU A 196 -9.44 5.92 -3.55
CA LEU A 196 -9.36 7.30 -4.04
C LEU A 196 -9.93 8.31 -3.06
N GLN A 197 -11.08 8.02 -2.45
CA GLN A 197 -11.67 8.89 -1.44
C GLN A 197 -10.72 9.09 -0.27
N ARG A 198 -10.03 8.02 0.15
CA ARG A 198 -9.05 8.10 1.23
C ARG A 198 -7.79 8.87 0.84
N ILE A 199 -7.31 8.72 -0.39
CA ILE A 199 -6.19 9.53 -0.93
C ILE A 199 -6.56 11.02 -0.89
N VAL A 200 -7.69 11.39 -1.50
CA VAL A 200 -8.13 12.79 -1.58
C VAL A 200 -8.37 13.39 -0.20
N GLN A 201 -8.99 12.66 0.73
CA GLN A 201 -9.21 13.15 2.09
C GLN A 201 -7.90 13.38 2.86
N ASN A 202 -6.89 12.53 2.69
CA ASN A 202 -5.58 12.76 3.29
C ASN A 202 -4.86 13.99 2.70
N LEU A 203 -4.97 14.20 1.39
CA LEU A 203 -4.42 15.38 0.71
C LEU A 203 -5.12 16.66 1.18
N ILE A 204 -6.46 16.68 1.22
CA ILE A 204 -7.25 17.81 1.72
C ILE A 204 -6.91 18.09 3.20
N SER A 205 -6.84 17.06 4.04
CA SER A 205 -6.47 17.23 5.46
C SER A 205 -5.07 17.82 5.63
N ASN A 206 -4.14 17.50 4.73
CA ASN A 206 -2.81 18.10 4.71
C ASN A 206 -2.89 19.61 4.38
N ILE A 207 -3.64 19.97 3.33
CA ILE A 207 -3.85 21.36 2.93
C ILE A 207 -4.52 22.16 4.04
N LEU A 208 -5.57 21.64 4.68
CA LEU A 208 -6.26 22.34 5.76
C LEU A 208 -5.36 22.59 6.99
N LYS A 209 -4.29 21.81 7.16
CA LYS A 209 -3.35 21.93 8.28
C LYS A 209 -2.17 22.85 7.99
N TYR A 210 -1.67 22.87 6.75
CA TYR A 210 -0.41 23.54 6.40
C TYR A 210 -0.53 24.54 5.26
N GLY A 211 -1.65 24.55 4.55
CA GLY A 211 -1.92 25.48 3.48
C GLY A 211 -2.28 26.86 3.99
N SER A 212 -2.04 27.86 3.15
CA SER A 212 -2.37 29.25 3.42
C SER A 212 -3.06 29.88 2.21
N SER A 213 -4.03 30.76 2.48
CA SER A 213 -4.78 31.58 1.51
C SER A 213 -5.62 30.81 0.50
N TYR A 214 -5.02 29.97 -0.35
CA TYR A 214 -5.73 29.23 -1.39
C TYR A 214 -5.10 27.86 -1.64
N VAL A 215 -5.87 26.97 -2.26
CA VAL A 215 -5.38 25.71 -2.83
C VAL A 215 -5.84 25.62 -4.28
N LYS A 216 -4.91 25.32 -5.19
CA LYS A 216 -5.25 24.97 -6.58
C LYS A 216 -5.36 23.46 -6.72
N ILE A 217 -6.53 22.98 -7.09
CA ILE A 217 -6.82 21.57 -7.36
C ILE A 217 -7.05 21.43 -8.86
N SER A 218 -6.21 20.64 -9.52
CA SER A 218 -6.25 20.50 -10.98
C SER A 218 -6.23 19.04 -11.42
N LEU A 219 -6.92 18.76 -12.53
CA LEU A 219 -6.94 17.46 -13.15
C LEU A 219 -6.48 17.62 -14.61
N VAL A 220 -5.38 16.98 -14.98
CA VAL A 220 -4.80 17.14 -16.31
C VAL A 220 -4.65 15.77 -16.97
N LYS A 221 -5.00 15.67 -18.25
CA LYS A 221 -4.74 14.47 -19.06
C LYS A 221 -3.67 14.79 -20.09
N LYS A 222 -2.49 14.19 -19.94
CA LYS A 222 -1.39 14.19 -20.92
C LYS A 222 -1.22 12.76 -21.45
N GLU A 223 -0.02 12.19 -21.34
CA GLU A 223 0.21 10.74 -21.52
C GLU A 223 -0.45 9.93 -20.39
N HIS A 224 -0.46 10.51 -19.18
CA HIS A 224 -1.10 9.98 -17.98
C HIS A 224 -2.17 10.95 -17.46
N VAL A 225 -3.02 10.47 -16.54
CA VAL A 225 -3.93 11.35 -15.80
C VAL A 225 -3.22 11.83 -14.54
N GLU A 226 -3.12 13.14 -14.36
CA GLU A 226 -2.46 13.79 -13.23
C GLU A 226 -3.50 14.54 -12.39
N LEU A 227 -3.67 14.14 -11.13
CA LEU A 227 -4.41 14.90 -10.13
C LEU A 227 -3.43 15.67 -9.25
N CYS A 228 -3.50 16.99 -9.26
CA CYS A 228 -2.56 17.86 -8.55
C CYS A 228 -3.28 18.71 -7.50
N PHE A 229 -2.67 18.79 -6.31
CA PHE A 229 -3.05 19.67 -5.22
C PHE A 229 -1.87 20.58 -4.92
N ALA A 230 -2.03 21.88 -5.17
CA ALA A 230 -0.98 22.88 -4.96
C ALA A 230 -1.42 23.92 -3.94
N ASN A 231 -0.61 24.16 -2.92
CA ASN A 231 -0.86 25.20 -1.93
C ASN A 231 0.44 25.92 -1.56
N LYS A 232 0.28 27.17 -1.10
CA LYS A 232 1.39 27.93 -0.53
C LYS A 232 1.78 27.36 0.84
N ILE A 233 3.08 27.29 1.09
CA ILE A 233 3.70 26.85 2.34
C ILE A 233 4.56 27.98 2.93
N GLU A 234 4.64 28.07 4.25
CA GLU A 234 5.34 29.18 4.94
C GLU A 234 6.87 29.08 4.87
N ASP A 235 7.44 27.88 5.03
CA ASP A 235 8.89 27.68 5.07
C ASP A 235 9.33 26.47 4.24
N PRO A 236 9.53 26.67 2.93
CA PRO A 236 9.99 25.62 2.00
C PRO A 236 11.28 24.94 2.43
N LYS A 237 12.18 25.67 3.12
CA LYS A 237 13.51 25.16 3.48
C LYS A 237 13.47 24.13 4.60
N LYS A 238 12.36 24.06 5.35
CA LYS A 238 12.16 23.04 6.39
C LYS A 238 11.63 21.73 5.85
N ILE A 239 11.22 21.69 4.58
CA ILE A 239 10.62 20.52 3.96
C ILE A 239 11.62 19.87 3.02
N ASP A 240 11.88 18.60 3.27
CA ASP A 240 12.62 17.71 2.40
C ASP A 240 11.60 16.93 1.56
N VAL A 241 11.56 17.23 0.27
CA VAL A 241 10.56 16.68 -0.66
C VAL A 241 10.71 15.17 -0.80
N ASP A 242 11.93 14.65 -0.75
CA ASP A 242 12.21 13.23 -0.91
C ASP A 242 11.68 12.42 0.28
N LEU A 243 11.55 13.06 1.44
CA LEU A 243 11.06 12.45 2.68
C LEU A 243 9.56 12.68 2.93
N LEU A 244 8.86 13.47 2.10
CA LEU A 244 7.46 13.85 2.35
C LEU A 244 6.51 12.64 2.48
N PHE A 245 6.79 11.56 1.78
CA PHE A 245 6.00 10.33 1.81
C PHE A 245 6.53 9.29 2.80
N GLU A 246 7.63 9.57 3.50
CA GLU A 246 8.20 8.66 4.49
C GLU A 246 7.41 8.68 5.80
N LYS A 247 7.31 7.51 6.43
CA LYS A 247 6.54 7.35 7.67
C LYS A 247 7.13 8.22 8.77
N PHE A 248 6.26 8.92 9.50
CA PHE A 248 6.59 9.79 10.64
C PHE A 248 7.39 11.04 10.29
N TYR A 249 7.59 11.34 9.01
CA TYR A 249 8.23 12.56 8.57
C TYR A 249 7.33 13.78 8.80
N THR A 250 7.93 14.88 9.24
CA THR A 250 7.27 16.19 9.35
C THR A 250 8.32 17.28 9.15
N GLY A 251 7.98 18.33 8.41
CA GLY A 251 8.85 19.49 8.23
C GLY A 251 9.03 20.30 9.53
N ASP A 252 8.09 20.19 10.48
CA ASP A 252 8.19 20.82 11.79
C ASP A 252 8.81 19.86 12.82
N LYS A 253 10.11 20.04 13.10
CA LYS A 253 10.84 19.27 14.12
C LYS A 253 10.25 19.40 15.53
N SER A 254 9.51 20.47 15.83
CA SER A 254 8.92 20.69 17.15
C SER A 254 7.68 19.82 17.41
N ARG A 255 7.10 19.19 16.36
CA ARG A 255 5.85 18.39 16.41
C ARG A 255 4.71 19.10 17.16
N SER A 256 4.77 20.44 17.22
CA SER A 256 3.87 21.27 18.01
C SER A 256 2.44 21.26 17.44
N SER A 257 2.33 21.04 16.14
CA SER A 257 1.09 20.90 15.36
C SER A 257 0.29 19.60 15.57
N GLY A 258 0.82 18.63 16.33
CA GLY A 258 0.13 17.34 16.52
C GLY A 258 0.11 16.45 15.27
N SER A 259 0.95 16.77 14.27
CA SER A 259 1.10 16.00 13.05
C SER A 259 1.74 14.64 13.30
N THR A 260 1.10 13.56 12.84
CA THR A 260 1.64 12.20 12.96
C THR A 260 2.75 11.90 11.97
N GLY A 261 2.77 12.61 10.84
CA GLY A 261 3.65 12.32 9.70
C GLY A 261 3.27 11.05 8.93
N LEU A 262 2.04 10.56 9.10
CA LEU A 262 1.58 9.31 8.48
C LEU A 262 0.65 9.53 7.28
N GLY A 263 -0.02 10.69 7.18
CA GLY A 263 -1.02 10.94 6.14
C GLY A 263 -0.50 10.80 4.71
N LEU A 264 0.66 11.38 4.39
CA LEU A 264 1.25 11.26 3.05
C LEU A 264 1.81 9.86 2.78
N SER A 265 2.37 9.18 3.79
CA SER A 265 2.77 7.78 3.63
C SER A 265 1.58 6.86 3.29
N ILE A 266 0.40 7.12 3.88
CA ILE A 266 -0.84 6.43 3.53
C ILE A 266 -1.24 6.74 2.09
N VAL A 267 -1.14 8.00 1.64
CA VAL A 267 -1.40 8.38 0.23
C VAL A 267 -0.51 7.59 -0.73
N LYS A 268 0.80 7.49 -0.46
CA LYS A 268 1.73 6.72 -1.29
C LYS A 268 1.35 5.24 -1.36
N LEU A 269 1.14 4.61 -0.21
CA LEU A 269 0.76 3.19 -0.15
C LEU A 269 -0.56 2.90 -0.87
N LEU A 270 -1.55 3.79 -0.73
CA LEU A 270 -2.85 3.67 -1.39
C LEU A 270 -2.76 3.90 -2.90
N ALA A 271 -1.95 4.86 -3.35
CA ALA A 271 -1.73 5.11 -4.77
C ALA A 271 -1.08 3.88 -5.43
N GLU A 272 -0.05 3.31 -4.81
CA GLU A 272 0.64 2.11 -5.30
C GLU A 272 -0.32 0.92 -5.46
N ARG A 273 -1.29 0.77 -4.56
CA ARG A 273 -2.33 -0.28 -4.66
C ARG A 273 -3.15 -0.16 -5.95
N ILE A 274 -3.51 1.04 -6.36
CA ILE A 274 -4.26 1.27 -7.61
C ILE A 274 -3.36 1.53 -8.82
N ASN A 275 -2.10 1.06 -8.77
CA ASN A 275 -1.07 1.24 -9.80
C ASN A 275 -0.78 2.72 -10.15
N ALA A 276 -1.10 3.65 -9.26
CA ALA A 276 -0.79 5.06 -9.37
C ALA A 276 0.52 5.41 -8.64
N LYS A 277 1.08 6.58 -8.94
CA LYS A 277 2.28 7.10 -8.26
C LYS A 277 1.96 8.40 -7.54
N ALA A 278 2.38 8.50 -6.28
CA ALA A 278 2.35 9.75 -5.52
C ALA A 278 3.70 10.47 -5.64
N LEU A 279 3.67 11.73 -6.06
CA LEU A 279 4.84 12.58 -6.25
C LEU A 279 4.64 13.91 -5.54
N ALA A 280 5.74 14.57 -5.18
CA ALA A 280 5.72 15.90 -4.59
C ALA A 280 6.78 16.76 -5.27
N GLU A 281 6.50 18.06 -5.38
CA GLU A 281 7.48 19.05 -5.80
C GLU A 281 7.26 20.33 -5.01
N ILE A 282 8.34 21.04 -4.75
CA ILE A 282 8.28 22.40 -4.21
C ILE A 282 8.92 23.32 -5.22
N LYS A 283 8.18 24.34 -5.65
CA LYS A 283 8.69 25.41 -6.49
C LYS A 283 8.42 26.73 -5.78
N GLU A 284 9.49 27.44 -5.45
CA GLU A 284 9.44 28.66 -4.64
C GLU A 284 8.75 28.40 -3.29
N ASP A 285 7.55 28.93 -3.08
CA ASP A 285 6.74 28.76 -1.88
C ASP A 285 5.50 27.87 -2.10
N ILE A 286 5.42 27.17 -3.25
CA ILE A 286 4.30 26.31 -3.60
C ILE A 286 4.71 24.84 -3.47
N LEU A 287 4.05 24.12 -2.56
CA LEU A 287 4.07 22.67 -2.50
C LEU A 287 2.99 22.11 -3.42
N THR A 288 3.38 21.26 -4.36
CA THR A 288 2.45 20.52 -5.23
C THR A 288 2.56 19.03 -4.97
N LEU A 289 1.46 18.43 -4.54
CA LEU A 289 1.29 16.98 -4.40
C LEU A 289 0.55 16.45 -5.64
N LYS A 290 1.09 15.43 -6.29
CA LYS A 290 0.57 14.86 -7.54
C LYS A 290 0.29 13.37 -7.40
N ILE A 291 -0.86 12.93 -7.90
CA ILE A 291 -1.17 11.51 -8.12
C ILE A 291 -1.23 11.27 -9.63
N VAL A 292 -0.37 10.39 -10.13
CA VAL A 292 -0.27 10.03 -11.54
C VAL A 292 -0.86 8.64 -11.73
N PHE A 293 -1.93 8.55 -12.51
CA PHE A 293 -2.61 7.31 -12.89
C PHE A 293 -2.12 6.77 -14.23
#